data_AF-A0A5D4TXM9-F1
#
_entry.id   AF-A0A5D4TXM9-F1
#
_cell.length_a   1.000
_cell.length_b   1.000
_cell.length_c   1.000
_cell.angle_alpha   90.00
_cell.angle_beta   90.00
_cell.angle_gamma   90.00
#
_symmetry.space_group_name_H-M   'P 1'
#
loop_
_entity.id
_entity.type
_entity.pdbx_description
1 polymer ?
#
loop_
_entity_poly.entity_id
_entity_poly.type
_entity_poly.pdbx_seq_one_letter_code
_entity_poly.pdbx_strand_id
1 'polypeptide(L)'
;MNRMAKNLIMGSLVSAGSAALATAMYKKRKKNNFSVYPDTDMRDSIKIDVQESVNADMEDAEKGLTKLDSAYRSEWQANGFPQTHAEMERLEAESRQER
;
A
#
# COMPACT_ATOMS: atom_id res chain seq x y z
N MET A 1 17.78 -51.67 3.22
CA MET A 1 17.47 -50.45 4.03
C MET A 1 16.18 -50.65 4.78
N ASN A 2 16.22 -50.55 6.11
CA ASN A 2 15.07 -50.64 7.02
C ASN A 2 14.08 -49.47 6.81
N ARG A 3 12.76 -49.72 6.97
CA ARG A 3 11.70 -48.71 6.76
C ARG A 3 11.91 -47.43 7.57
N MET A 4 12.50 -47.55 8.75
CA MET A 4 12.78 -46.43 9.64
C MET A 4 13.81 -45.45 9.06
N ALA A 5 14.86 -45.92 8.38
CA ALA A 5 15.84 -45.06 7.71
C ALA A 5 15.24 -44.32 6.51
N LYS A 6 14.30 -44.94 5.78
CA LYS A 6 13.59 -44.28 4.66
C LYS A 6 12.68 -43.15 5.16
N ASN A 7 12.00 -43.33 6.29
CA ASN A 7 11.13 -42.28 6.86
C ASN A 7 11.93 -41.12 7.47
N LEU A 8 13.10 -41.39 8.06
CA LEU A 8 13.99 -40.36 8.62
C LEU A 8 14.60 -39.46 7.53
N ILE A 9 15.02 -40.06 6.40
CA ILE A 9 15.56 -39.32 5.25
C ILE A 9 14.48 -38.49 4.56
N MET A 10 13.24 -38.99 4.49
CA MET A 10 12.11 -38.25 3.93
C MET A 10 11.72 -37.04 4.81
N GLY A 11 11.78 -37.18 6.15
CA GLY A 11 11.47 -36.11 7.09
C GLY A 11 12.52 -34.99 7.16
N SER A 12 13.80 -35.31 6.97
CA SER A 12 14.88 -34.32 7.04
C SER A 12 14.91 -33.35 5.85
N LEU A 13 14.55 -33.82 4.65
CA LEU A 13 14.50 -33.01 3.43
C LEU A 13 13.42 -31.92 3.47
N VAL A 14 12.27 -32.17 4.10
CA VAL A 14 11.18 -31.19 4.21
C VAL A 14 11.54 -30.05 5.18
N SER A 15 12.25 -30.34 6.27
CA SER A 15 12.58 -29.32 7.27
C SER A 15 13.65 -28.33 6.79
N ALA A 16 14.73 -28.81 6.14
CA ALA A 16 15.80 -27.96 5.65
C ALA A 16 15.34 -27.03 4.51
N GLY A 17 14.46 -27.52 3.62
CA GLY A 17 13.87 -26.71 2.55
C GLY A 17 12.99 -25.57 3.08
N SER A 18 12.20 -25.81 4.13
CA SER A 18 11.34 -24.79 4.74
C SER A 18 12.15 -23.68 5.43
N ALA A 19 13.23 -24.02 6.13
CA ALA A 19 14.10 -23.05 6.78
C ALA A 19 14.90 -22.19 5.76
N ALA A 20 15.39 -22.81 4.68
CA ALA A 20 16.09 -22.10 3.61
C ALA A 20 15.16 -21.09 2.89
N LEU A 21 13.92 -21.50 2.58
CA LEU A 21 12.93 -20.60 1.99
C LEU A 21 12.54 -19.46 2.94
N ALA A 22 12.28 -19.75 4.21
CA ALA A 22 11.92 -18.73 5.20
C ALA A 22 13.04 -17.67 5.36
N THR A 23 14.30 -18.11 5.44
CA THR A 23 15.44 -17.20 5.55
C THR A 23 15.70 -16.41 4.26
N ALA A 24 15.51 -17.02 3.09
CA ALA A 24 15.62 -16.32 1.81
C ALA A 24 14.53 -15.26 1.63
N MET A 25 13.28 -15.56 1.98
CA MET A 25 12.17 -14.59 1.95
C MET A 25 12.39 -13.46 2.95
N TYR A 26 12.84 -13.76 4.17
CA TYR A 26 13.18 -12.77 5.18
C TYR A 26 14.30 -11.83 4.71
N LYS A 27 15.40 -12.39 4.15
CA LYS A 27 16.50 -11.60 3.58
C LYS A 27 16.03 -10.75 2.39
N LYS A 28 15.14 -11.26 1.54
CA LYS A 28 14.56 -10.49 0.42
C LYS A 28 13.72 -9.32 0.91
N ARG A 29 12.88 -9.50 1.94
CA ARG A 29 12.12 -8.40 2.58
C ARG A 29 13.06 -7.36 3.18
N LYS A 30 14.10 -7.78 3.91
CA LYS A 30 15.08 -6.86 4.51
C LYS A 30 15.89 -6.08 3.46
N LYS A 31 16.24 -6.71 2.34
CA LYS A 31 16.96 -6.06 1.23
C LYS A 31 16.12 -5.00 0.51
N ASN A 32 14.80 -5.19 0.46
CA ASN A 32 13.88 -4.20 -0.12
C ASN A 32 13.52 -3.07 0.84
N ASN A 33 13.99 -3.10 2.08
CA ASN A 33 13.88 -1.98 3.01
C ASN A 33 15.01 -0.99 2.72
N PHE A 34 14.81 -0.15 1.70
CA PHE A 34 15.67 1.01 1.51
C PHE A 34 15.43 1.99 2.67
N SER A 35 16.49 2.58 3.21
CA SER A 35 16.39 3.60 4.25
C SER A 35 15.81 4.86 3.63
N VAL A 36 14.49 5.05 3.76
CA VAL A 36 13.83 6.32 3.46
C VAL A 36 14.12 7.27 4.61
N TYR A 37 14.36 8.55 4.33
CA TYR A 37 14.41 9.52 5.41
C TYR A 37 13.01 9.61 6.05
N PRO A 38 12.90 9.68 7.39
CA PRO A 38 11.61 9.70 8.08
C PRO A 38 10.66 10.78 7.56
N ASP A 39 11.21 11.92 7.12
CA ASP A 39 10.43 13.06 6.62
C ASP A 39 9.91 12.87 5.18
N THR A 40 10.45 11.91 4.43
CA THR A 40 10.00 11.55 3.06
C THR A 40 9.25 10.22 3.01
N ASP A 41 9.21 9.49 4.12
CA ASP A 41 8.48 8.25 4.19
C ASP A 41 6.98 8.52 4.40
N MET A 42 6.22 8.44 3.31
CA MET A 42 4.78 8.63 3.37
C MET A 42 4.03 7.40 3.90
N ARG A 43 4.70 6.26 4.10
CA ARG A 43 4.04 4.97 4.37
C ARG A 43 3.61 4.76 5.82
N ASP A 44 4.20 5.51 6.76
CA ASP A 44 4.00 5.29 8.20
C ASP A 44 3.69 6.60 8.95
N SER A 45 3.23 7.63 8.25
CA SER A 45 3.00 8.94 8.85
C SER A 45 1.52 9.30 8.90
N ILE A 46 0.91 9.11 10.08
CA ILE A 46 -0.44 9.60 10.42
C ILE A 46 -0.58 11.11 10.10
N LYS A 47 0.54 11.84 10.14
CA LYS A 47 0.57 13.27 9.82
C LYS A 47 0.12 13.58 8.39
N ILE A 48 0.44 12.73 7.41
CA ILE A 48 0.13 12.99 6.00
C ILE A 48 -1.37 12.78 5.72
N ASP A 49 -2.01 11.89 6.47
CA ASP A 49 -3.46 11.61 6.37
C ASP A 49 -4.32 12.73 6.96
N VAL A 50 -3.75 13.65 7.73
CA VAL A 50 -4.48 14.74 8.40
C VAL A 50 -4.07 16.12 7.90
N GLN A 51 -2.87 16.25 7.34
CA GLN A 51 -2.40 17.51 6.80
C GLN A 51 -2.98 17.76 5.42
N GLU A 52 -3.46 18.98 5.21
CA GLU A 52 -3.92 19.46 3.91
C GLU A 52 -2.77 19.49 2.89
N SER A 53 -3.14 19.31 1.62
CA SER A 53 -2.25 19.41 0.46
C SER A 53 -1.43 20.71 0.50
N VAL A 54 -0.16 20.59 0.10
CA VAL A 54 0.75 21.76 0.01
C VAL A 54 0.26 22.77 -1.02
N ASN A 55 -0.47 22.31 -2.03
CA ASN A 55 -0.92 23.13 -3.15
C ASN A 55 -2.36 23.64 -2.98
N ALA A 56 -3.00 23.39 -1.84
CA ALA A 56 -4.38 23.83 -1.58
C ALA A 56 -4.56 25.36 -1.72
N ASP A 57 -3.55 26.15 -1.39
CA ASP A 57 -3.60 27.61 -1.55
C ASP A 57 -3.51 28.07 -3.02
N MET A 58 -2.96 27.23 -3.91
CA MET A 58 -2.69 27.57 -5.31
C MET A 58 -3.71 26.96 -6.27
N GLU A 59 -4.23 25.78 -5.96
CA GLU A 59 -5.14 25.04 -6.83
C GLU A 59 -6.44 24.70 -6.11
N ASP A 60 -7.56 25.20 -6.63
CA ASP A 60 -8.89 24.93 -6.05
C ASP A 60 -9.20 23.44 -5.99
N ALA A 61 -8.62 22.64 -6.87
CA ALA A 61 -8.84 21.21 -6.89
C ALA A 61 -8.06 20.48 -5.79
N GLU A 62 -7.02 21.09 -5.23
CA GLU A 62 -6.20 20.56 -4.13
C GLU A 62 -6.76 20.94 -2.76
N LYS A 63 -7.70 21.89 -2.70
CA LYS A 63 -8.38 22.30 -1.46
C LYS A 63 -9.15 21.14 -0.85
N GLY A 64 -8.93 20.92 0.44
CA GLY A 64 -9.57 19.82 1.18
C GLY A 64 -9.02 18.43 0.87
N LEU A 65 -8.06 18.28 -0.05
CA LEU A 65 -7.32 17.02 -0.19
C LEU A 65 -6.25 16.95 0.91
N THR A 66 -6.08 15.76 1.48
CA THR A 66 -4.93 15.50 2.34
C THR A 66 -3.66 15.40 1.49
N LYS A 67 -2.49 15.48 2.12
CA LYS A 67 -1.22 15.27 1.41
C LYS A 67 -1.13 13.89 0.77
N LEU A 68 -1.77 12.88 1.37
CA LEU A 68 -1.85 11.54 0.79
C LEU A 68 -2.70 11.57 -0.48
N ASP A 69 -3.91 12.10 -0.37
CA ASP A 69 -4.87 12.13 -1.47
C ASP A 69 -4.34 12.95 -2.66
N SER A 70 -3.67 14.06 -2.38
CA SER A 70 -2.97 14.88 -3.37
C SER A 70 -1.92 14.07 -4.14
N ALA A 71 -1.10 13.27 -3.44
CA ALA A 71 -0.06 12.46 -4.06
C ALA A 71 -0.63 11.35 -4.97
N TYR A 72 -1.80 10.80 -4.64
CA TYR A 72 -2.46 9.73 -5.41
C TYR A 72 -3.57 10.23 -6.35
N ARG A 73 -3.82 11.55 -6.38
CA ARG A 73 -4.90 12.17 -7.16
C ARG A 73 -4.89 11.74 -8.63
N SER A 74 -3.72 11.75 -9.27
CA SER A 74 -3.57 11.39 -10.69
C SER A 74 -3.96 9.93 -10.96
N GLU A 75 -3.64 9.02 -10.04
CA GLU A 75 -4.02 7.61 -10.12
C GLU A 75 -5.53 7.44 -9.92
N TRP A 76 -6.14 8.20 -9.00
CA TRP A 76 -7.59 8.15 -8.77
C TRP A 76 -8.38 8.70 -9.96
N GLN A 77 -7.91 9.81 -10.55
CA GLN A 77 -8.48 10.35 -11.79
C GLN A 77 -8.36 9.35 -12.94
N ALA A 78 -7.25 8.62 -13.04
CA ALA A 78 -7.08 7.57 -14.05
C ALA A 78 -8.04 6.38 -13.84
N ASN A 79 -8.41 6.10 -12.59
CA ASN A 79 -9.41 5.08 -12.24
C ASN A 79 -10.86 5.56 -12.45
N GLY A 80 -11.06 6.80 -12.95
CA GLY A 80 -12.37 7.34 -13.30
C GLY A 80 -13.07 8.10 -12.16
N PHE A 81 -12.37 8.51 -11.11
CA PHE A 81 -12.95 9.39 -10.09
C PHE A 81 -13.21 10.80 -10.68
N PRO A 82 -14.28 11.50 -10.24
CA PRO A 82 -14.67 12.80 -10.79
C PRO A 82 -13.53 13.83 -10.76
N GLN A 83 -13.36 14.56 -11.85
CA GLN A 83 -12.39 15.66 -11.91
C GLN A 83 -12.98 17.02 -11.55
N THR A 84 -14.31 17.15 -11.54
CA THR A 84 -15.00 18.45 -11.40
C THR A 84 -15.99 18.46 -10.24
N HIS A 85 -16.21 19.64 -9.66
CA HIS A 85 -17.20 19.84 -8.59
C HIS A 85 -18.62 19.40 -9.01
N ALA A 86 -19.01 19.67 -10.26
CA ALA A 86 -20.32 19.28 -10.79
C ALA A 86 -20.51 17.76 -10.83
N GLU A 87 -19.43 17.02 -11.16
CA GLU A 87 -19.48 15.57 -11.22
C GLU A 87 -19.42 14.93 -9.83
N MET A 88 -18.71 15.54 -8.87
CA MET A 88 -18.80 15.16 -7.46
C MET A 88 -20.20 15.36 -6.88
N GLU A 89 -20.81 16.53 -7.11
CA GLU A 89 -22.17 16.84 -6.63
C GLU A 89 -23.21 15.85 -7.19
N ARG A 90 -23.05 15.49 -8.46
CA ARG A 90 -23.87 14.46 -9.10
C ARG A 90 -23.71 13.09 -8.44
N LEU A 91 -22.48 12.61 -8.21
CA LEU A 91 -22.26 11.33 -7.54
C LEU A 91 -22.75 11.31 -6.08
N GLU A 92 -22.64 12.43 -5.37
CA GLU A 92 -23.20 12.55 -4.03
C GLU A 92 -24.74 12.52 -4.02
N ALA A 93 -25.37 13.09 -5.05
CA ALA A 93 -26.81 13.01 -5.21
C ALA A 93 -27.25 11.58 -5.55
N GLU A 94 -26.56 10.91 -6.47
CA GLU A 94 -26.81 9.51 -6.84
C GLU A 94 -26.65 8.57 -5.63
N SER A 95 -25.54 8.68 -4.88
CA SER A 95 -25.30 7.85 -3.69
C SER A 95 -26.28 8.10 -2.53
N ARG A 96 -26.84 9.32 -2.41
CA ARG A 96 -27.91 9.61 -1.45
C ARG A 96 -29.27 9.04 -1.86
N GLN A 97 -29.51 8.84 -3.15
CA GLN A 97 -30.74 8.22 -3.67
C GLN A 97 -30.71 6.69 -3.60
N GLU A 98 -29.52 6.07 -3.56
CA GLU A 98 -29.33 4.61 -3.46
C GLU A 98 -29.34 4.07 -2.02
N ARG A 99 -29.42 4.94 -1.00
CA ARG A 99 -29.55 4.58 0.42
C ARG A 99 -31.00 4.60 0.89
#